data_AF-A0A1S3W4I2-F1
#
_entry.id   AF-A0A1S3W4I2-F1
#
_cell.length_a   1.000
_cell.length_b   1.000
_cell.length_c   1.000
_cell.angle_alpha   90.00
_cell.angle_beta   90.00
_cell.angle_gamma   90.00
#
_symmetry.space_group_name_H-M   'P 1'
#
loop_
_entity.id
_entity.type
_entity.pdbx_description
1 polymer ?
#
loop_
_entity_poly.entity_id
_entity_poly.type
_entity_poly.pdbx_seq_one_letter_code
_entity_poly.pdbx_strand_id
1 'polypeptide(L)'
;MMRLAAPTAGLGLVLLLLLEARETLGGAHSLCLNLTVRSQASPGQPWCVAQGSVDGKPFLQYDSDSSKVTPVGLLGEKVKDTKAWRDVAQTVNLMGRELRKLLSDMYQKKCLSRGPPSLQAQLCCQREAGECTGASWEFSIDEQRALIDMMTMNWTVIDPGARGIKSELVDNSDLAEDFKRISIGDCSQWLKGFLEHWEKMLEPTVIPDASKSSPSTSPITRIHPMIFMCSVLMTVWLQM
;
A
#
# COMPACT_ATOMS: atom_id res chain seq x y z
N MET A 1 42.45 4.94 -37.76
CA MET A 1 41.75 4.93 -36.45
C MET A 1 40.28 5.31 -36.70
N MET A 2 39.38 4.35 -36.87
CA MET A 2 37.93 4.63 -36.93
C MET A 2 37.36 4.39 -35.53
N ARG A 3 36.80 5.44 -34.93
CA ARG A 3 36.05 5.36 -33.67
C ARG A 3 34.65 4.81 -33.98
N LEU A 4 34.30 3.65 -33.42
CA LEU A 4 32.92 3.19 -33.33
C LEU A 4 32.19 4.10 -32.33
N ALA A 5 31.20 4.85 -32.79
CA ALA A 5 30.24 5.51 -31.92
C ALA A 5 29.19 4.48 -31.49
N ALA A 6 29.15 4.14 -30.20
CA ALA A 6 28.14 3.27 -29.62
C ALA A 6 26.78 3.99 -29.55
N PRO A 7 25.64 3.33 -29.82
CA PRO A 7 24.33 3.96 -29.82
C PRO A 7 23.78 4.04 -28.39
N THR A 8 24.24 5.02 -27.62
CA THR A 8 23.79 5.27 -26.24
C THR A 8 22.32 5.73 -26.15
N ALA A 9 21.76 6.27 -27.24
CA ALA A 9 20.38 6.74 -27.28
C ALA A 9 19.32 5.62 -27.30
N GLY A 10 19.64 4.46 -27.90
CA GLY A 10 18.71 3.33 -28.00
C GLY A 10 18.49 2.62 -26.67
N LEU A 11 19.55 2.46 -25.88
CA LEU A 11 19.49 1.89 -24.54
C LEU A 11 18.64 2.73 -23.58
N GLY A 12 18.75 4.06 -23.64
CA GLY A 12 17.92 4.96 -22.83
C GLY A 12 16.45 4.87 -23.16
N LEU A 13 16.10 4.80 -24.45
CA LEU A 13 14.71 4.66 -24.90
C LEU A 13 14.11 3.30 -24.51
N VAL A 14 14.89 2.23 -24.63
CA VAL A 14 14.48 0.88 -24.20
C VAL A 14 14.29 0.82 -22.68
N LEU A 15 15.16 1.48 -21.90
CA LEU A 15 15.02 1.53 -20.44
C LEU A 15 13.78 2.33 -20.01
N LEU A 16 13.46 3.44 -20.70
CA LEU A 16 12.23 4.21 -20.52
C LEU A 16 10.99 3.39 -20.86
N LEU A 17 11.00 2.69 -22.00
CA LEU A 17 9.91 1.80 -22.41
C LEU A 17 9.74 0.61 -21.46
N LEU A 18 10.83 0.08 -20.87
CA LEU A 18 10.76 -0.97 -19.85
C LEU A 18 10.23 -0.43 -18.51
N LEU A 19 10.54 0.82 -18.15
CA LEU A 19 9.96 1.49 -16.99
C LEU A 19 8.46 1.72 -17.17
N GLU A 20 8.03 2.21 -18.33
CA GLU A 20 6.61 2.39 -18.67
C GLU A 20 5.87 1.05 -18.88
N ALA A 21 6.57 0.01 -19.34
CA ALA A 21 6.03 -1.35 -19.41
C ALA A 21 5.85 -1.98 -18.03
N ARG A 22 6.72 -1.66 -17.06
CA ARG A 22 6.56 -2.09 -15.67
C ARG A 22 5.33 -1.45 -15.00
N GLU A 23 5.00 -0.23 -15.40
CA GLU A 23 3.78 0.47 -14.96
C GLU A 23 2.51 -0.10 -15.63
N THR A 24 2.63 -0.83 -16.75
CA THR A 24 1.48 -1.33 -17.54
C THR A 24 1.29 -2.85 -17.50
N LEU A 25 2.22 -3.61 -16.90
CA LEU A 25 2.11 -5.05 -16.64
C LEU A 25 1.51 -5.29 -15.25
N GLY A 26 0.18 -5.16 -15.11
CA GLY A 26 -0.59 -5.59 -13.93
C GLY A 26 0.14 -5.39 -12.59
N GLY A 27 0.52 -4.15 -12.29
CA GLY A 27 1.37 -3.82 -11.16
C GLY A 27 0.77 -4.28 -9.83
N ALA A 28 1.62 -4.83 -8.95
CA ALA A 28 1.22 -5.15 -7.59
C ALA A 28 0.64 -3.90 -6.90
N HIS A 29 -0.59 -4.00 -6.44
CA HIS A 29 -1.25 -2.96 -5.67
C HIS A 29 -0.95 -3.12 -4.19
N SER A 30 -0.98 -2.03 -3.45
CA SER A 30 -0.67 -2.01 -2.02
C SER A 30 -1.71 -1.26 -1.21
N LEU A 31 -2.03 -1.76 -0.02
CA LEU A 31 -2.80 -1.06 1.01
C LEU A 31 -1.91 -0.89 2.23
N CYS A 32 -1.75 0.34 2.70
CA CYS A 32 -0.99 0.65 3.90
C CYS A 32 -1.86 1.41 4.92
N LEU A 33 -1.78 1.02 6.19
CA LEU A 33 -2.40 1.68 7.32
C LEU A 33 -1.31 2.14 8.30
N ASN A 34 -1.19 3.45 8.47
CA ASN A 34 -0.23 4.10 9.36
C ASN A 34 -0.96 4.54 10.62
N LEU A 35 -0.54 4.04 11.79
CA LEU A 35 -1.07 4.41 13.09
C LEU A 35 0.00 5.11 13.91
N THR A 36 -0.37 6.20 14.57
CA THR A 36 0.43 6.83 15.62
C THR A 36 -0.36 6.74 16.92
N VAL A 37 0.18 6.02 17.90
CA VAL A 37 -0.47 5.70 19.17
C VAL A 37 0.37 6.26 20.32
N ARG A 38 -0.27 6.96 21.25
CA ARG A 38 0.34 7.49 22.46
C ARG A 38 -0.25 6.76 23.67
N SER A 39 0.61 6.36 24.59
CA SER A 39 0.18 5.79 25.88
C SER A 39 -0.68 6.79 26.66
N GLN A 40 -0.26 8.06 26.68
CA GLN A 40 -0.95 9.18 27.32
C GLN A 40 -1.19 10.32 26.31
N ALA A 41 -2.31 11.01 26.45
CA ALA A 41 -2.65 12.18 25.65
C ALA A 41 -3.27 13.27 26.53
N SER A 42 -2.96 14.54 26.22
CA SER A 42 -3.58 15.67 26.91
C SER A 42 -5.06 15.78 26.55
N PRO A 43 -5.90 16.43 27.39
CA PRO A 43 -7.29 16.70 27.04
C PRO A 43 -7.40 17.41 25.67
N GLY A 44 -8.31 16.92 24.82
CA GLY A 44 -8.51 17.45 23.46
C GLY A 44 -7.42 17.08 22.45
N GLN A 45 -6.49 16.18 22.80
CA GLN A 45 -5.53 15.61 21.85
C GLN A 45 -5.84 14.14 21.60
N PRO A 46 -5.80 13.68 20.34
CA PRO A 46 -5.95 12.26 20.05
C PRO A 46 -4.80 11.46 20.66
N TRP A 47 -5.16 10.34 21.27
CA TRP A 47 -4.23 9.31 21.68
C TRP A 47 -3.90 8.34 20.56
N CYS A 48 -4.73 8.26 19.52
CA CYS A 48 -4.46 7.53 18.29
C CYS A 48 -4.91 8.33 17.08
N VAL A 49 -4.02 8.44 16.10
CA VAL A 49 -4.30 8.95 14.76
C VAL A 49 -3.95 7.84 13.78
N ALA A 50 -4.77 7.64 12.75
CA ALA A 50 -4.42 6.72 11.68
C ALA A 50 -4.71 7.28 10.29
N GLN A 51 -3.95 6.82 9.31
CA GLN A 51 -4.10 7.17 7.91
C GLN A 51 -4.02 5.91 7.07
N GLY A 52 -4.88 5.80 6.06
CA GLY A 52 -4.86 4.71 5.09
C GLY A 52 -4.49 5.21 3.70
N SER A 53 -3.69 4.45 2.97
CA SER A 53 -3.36 4.72 1.56
C SER A 53 -3.46 3.45 0.70
N VAL A 54 -3.87 3.63 -0.55
CA VAL A 54 -3.75 2.62 -1.61
C VAL A 54 -2.77 3.14 -2.65
N ASP A 55 -1.70 2.39 -2.92
CA ASP A 55 -0.60 2.80 -3.81
C ASP A 55 -0.06 4.20 -3.48
N GLY A 56 0.12 4.46 -2.17
CA GLY A 56 0.57 5.74 -1.64
C GLY A 56 -0.47 6.87 -1.69
N LYS A 57 -1.63 6.67 -2.32
CA LYS A 57 -2.71 7.67 -2.37
C LYS A 57 -3.59 7.56 -1.12
N PRO A 58 -3.74 8.62 -0.32
CA PRO A 58 -4.53 8.57 0.90
C PRO A 58 -6.02 8.38 0.59
N PHE A 59 -6.70 7.57 1.41
CA PHE A 59 -8.14 7.34 1.31
C PHE A 59 -8.88 7.49 2.65
N LEU A 60 -8.17 7.35 3.78
CA LEU A 60 -8.75 7.32 5.11
C LEU A 60 -7.93 8.14 6.10
N GLN A 61 -8.61 8.86 6.98
CA GLN A 61 -8.03 9.45 8.17
C GLN A 61 -8.91 9.19 9.39
N TYR A 62 -8.31 8.76 10.49
CA TYR A 62 -8.96 8.50 11.76
C TYR A 62 -8.31 9.32 12.87
N ASP A 63 -9.15 9.83 13.77
CA ASP A 63 -8.73 10.55 14.97
C ASP A 63 -9.54 10.06 16.18
N SER A 64 -8.83 9.63 17.23
CA SER A 64 -9.45 9.07 18.44
C SER A 64 -10.17 10.07 19.35
N ASP A 65 -9.85 11.37 19.26
CA ASP A 65 -10.53 12.41 20.05
C ASP A 65 -11.96 12.59 19.55
N SER A 66 -12.11 12.72 18.22
CA SER A 66 -13.42 12.77 17.58
C SER A 66 -14.10 11.40 17.45
N SER A 67 -13.33 10.31 17.57
CA SER A 67 -13.73 8.94 17.26
C SER A 67 -14.35 8.80 15.85
N LYS A 68 -13.89 9.61 14.90
CA LYS A 68 -14.39 9.63 13.52
C LYS A 68 -13.36 9.09 12.55
N VAL A 69 -13.85 8.37 11.56
CA VAL A 69 -13.12 7.98 10.36
C VAL A 69 -13.66 8.82 9.21
N THR A 70 -12.76 9.52 8.51
CA THR A 70 -13.09 10.47 7.46
C THR A 70 -12.51 10.01 6.13
N PRO A 71 -13.31 10.04 5.04
CA PRO A 71 -12.80 9.81 3.70
C PRO A 71 -11.83 10.92 3.29
N VAL A 72 -10.77 10.54 2.60
CA VAL A 72 -9.77 11.46 2.04
C VAL A 72 -9.64 11.20 0.55
N GLY A 73 -9.64 12.26 -0.25
CA GLY A 73 -9.48 12.16 -1.69
C GLY A 73 -10.59 11.39 -2.43
N LEU A 74 -10.39 11.21 -3.73
CA LEU A 74 -11.40 10.58 -4.61
C LEU A 74 -11.68 9.12 -4.25
N LEU A 75 -10.63 8.37 -3.90
CA LEU A 75 -10.78 6.97 -3.50
C LEU A 75 -11.60 6.87 -2.20
N GLY A 76 -11.27 7.65 -1.17
CA GLY A 76 -12.00 7.66 0.09
C GLY A 76 -13.48 7.95 -0.09
N GLU A 77 -13.82 8.98 -0.88
CA GLU A 77 -15.22 9.33 -1.18
C GLU A 77 -15.96 8.20 -1.91
N LYS A 78 -15.28 7.46 -2.77
CA LYS A 78 -15.87 6.35 -3.53
C LYS A 78 -16.12 5.12 -2.67
N VAL A 79 -15.23 4.82 -1.73
CA VAL A 79 -15.27 3.58 -0.94
C VAL A 79 -15.93 3.72 0.43
N LYS A 80 -16.27 4.94 0.88
CA LYS A 80 -16.81 5.20 2.24
C LYS A 80 -18.06 4.41 2.62
N ASP A 81 -18.87 4.00 1.64
CA ASP A 81 -20.11 3.24 1.87
C ASP A 81 -19.92 1.72 1.73
N THR A 82 -18.69 1.27 1.47
CA THR A 82 -18.38 -0.16 1.25
C THR A 82 -18.24 -0.94 2.56
N LYS A 83 -18.38 -2.27 2.49
CA LYS A 83 -18.05 -3.15 3.63
C LYS A 83 -16.56 -3.04 3.99
N ALA A 84 -15.67 -3.04 3.00
CA ALA A 84 -14.22 -2.93 3.21
C ALA A 84 -13.85 -1.68 4.01
N TRP A 85 -14.46 -0.52 3.69
CA TRP A 85 -14.24 0.70 4.45
C TRP A 85 -14.67 0.57 5.92
N ARG A 86 -15.85 0.01 6.19
CA ARG A 86 -16.32 -0.21 7.57
C ARG A 86 -15.40 -1.16 8.34
N ASP A 87 -14.94 -2.22 7.69
CA ASP A 87 -14.04 -3.19 8.29
C ASP A 87 -12.67 -2.56 8.62
N VAL A 88 -12.10 -1.77 7.70
CA VAL A 88 -10.87 -0.99 7.97
C VAL A 88 -11.07 -0.02 9.13
N ALA A 89 -12.17 0.74 9.12
CA ALA A 89 -12.51 1.71 10.17
C ALA A 89 -12.58 1.05 11.56
N GLN A 90 -13.28 -0.09 11.66
CA GLN A 90 -13.37 -0.87 12.90
C GLN A 90 -12.00 -1.42 13.32
N THR A 91 -11.21 -1.91 12.37
CA THR A 91 -9.92 -2.54 12.65
C THR A 91 -8.89 -1.52 13.12
N VAL A 92 -8.78 -0.36 12.47
CA VAL A 92 -7.92 0.75 12.91
C VAL A 92 -8.23 1.18 14.34
N ASN A 93 -9.52 1.27 14.67
CA ASN A 93 -9.96 1.65 16.01
C ASN A 93 -9.64 0.57 17.06
N LEU A 94 -9.80 -0.71 16.73
CA LEU A 94 -9.42 -1.83 17.60
C LEU A 94 -7.91 -1.94 17.78
N MET A 95 -7.14 -1.94 16.68
CA MET A 95 -5.68 -1.98 16.70
C MET A 95 -5.11 -0.81 17.50
N GLY A 96 -5.62 0.40 17.31
CA GLY A 96 -5.20 1.55 18.12
C GLY A 96 -5.35 1.31 19.62
N ARG A 97 -6.48 0.73 20.06
CA ARG A 97 -6.68 0.41 21.49
C ARG A 97 -5.74 -0.67 22.00
N GLU A 98 -5.58 -1.76 21.26
CA GLU A 98 -4.71 -2.86 21.70
C GLU A 98 -3.24 -2.42 21.74
N LEU A 99 -2.78 -1.68 20.72
CA LEU A 99 -1.45 -1.08 20.72
C LEU A 99 -1.27 -0.10 21.89
N ARG A 100 -2.30 0.68 22.26
CA ARG A 100 -2.21 1.59 23.40
C ARG A 100 -2.08 0.85 24.73
N LYS A 101 -2.82 -0.26 24.91
CA LYS A 101 -2.70 -1.11 26.11
C LYS A 101 -1.29 -1.69 26.18
N LEU A 102 -0.82 -2.32 25.10
CA LEU A 102 0.53 -2.88 25.02
C LEU A 102 1.60 -1.84 25.36
N LEU A 103 1.51 -0.65 24.76
CA LEU A 103 2.45 0.45 24.99
C LEU A 103 2.45 0.91 26.46
N SER A 104 1.30 0.86 27.12
CA SER A 104 1.18 1.19 28.54
C SER A 104 1.79 0.10 29.43
N ASP A 105 1.60 -1.17 29.09
CA ASP A 105 2.17 -2.30 29.82
C ASP A 105 3.70 -2.34 29.70
N MET A 106 4.22 -2.11 28.48
CA MET A 106 5.67 -1.98 28.23
C MET A 106 6.30 -0.85 29.06
N TYR A 107 5.61 0.28 29.19
CA TYR A 107 6.07 1.39 30.01
C TYR A 107 6.11 1.04 31.50
N GLN A 108 5.06 0.39 32.02
CA GLN A 108 5.00 -0.03 33.43
C GLN A 108 6.09 -1.06 33.78
N LYS A 109 6.40 -1.97 32.85
CA LYS A 109 7.48 -2.97 32.98
C LYS A 109 8.90 -2.37 32.93
N LYS A 110 9.04 -1.03 32.77
CA LYS A 110 10.31 -0.29 32.58
C LYS A 110 11.11 -0.68 31.33
N CYS A 111 10.47 -1.27 30.32
CA CYS A 111 11.14 -1.57 29.05
C CYS A 111 11.48 -0.30 28.24
N LEU A 112 10.82 0.82 28.53
CA LEU A 112 10.98 2.10 27.85
C LEU A 112 11.44 3.16 28.87
N SER A 113 12.55 3.84 28.57
CA SER A 113 13.32 4.59 29.57
C SER A 113 13.03 6.10 29.61
N ARG A 114 12.11 6.63 28.79
CA ARG A 114 11.96 8.08 28.61
C ARG A 114 10.52 8.51 28.28
N GLY A 115 9.94 9.37 29.12
CA GLY A 115 8.63 10.01 28.88
C GLY A 115 7.46 9.04 28.65
N PRO A 116 6.22 9.52 28.42
CA PRO A 116 5.14 8.67 27.95
C PRO A 116 5.47 8.18 26.53
N PRO A 117 5.62 6.87 26.30
CA PRO A 117 6.07 6.38 25.02
C PRO A 117 4.99 6.59 23.95
N SER A 118 5.47 6.78 22.72
CA SER A 118 4.66 6.80 21.50
C SER A 118 5.12 5.68 20.57
N LEU A 119 4.16 5.03 19.93
CA LEU A 119 4.36 4.00 18.93
C LEU A 119 3.87 4.52 17.58
N GLN A 120 4.68 4.37 16.54
CA GLN A 120 4.21 4.38 15.16
C GLN A 120 4.18 2.94 14.67
N ALA A 121 3.07 2.54 14.04
CA ALA A 121 2.90 1.21 13.49
C ALA A 121 2.31 1.34 12.08
N GLN A 122 3.00 0.76 11.10
CA GLN A 122 2.57 0.74 9.70
C GLN A 122 2.33 -0.70 9.29
N LEU A 123 1.09 -1.05 8.97
CA LEU A 123 0.73 -2.27 8.27
C LEU A 123 0.76 -1.98 6.78
N CYS A 124 1.38 -2.84 5.97
CA CYS A 124 1.22 -2.83 4.52
C CYS A 124 0.97 -4.25 4.01
N CYS A 125 0.05 -4.41 3.06
CA CYS A 125 -0.10 -5.63 2.27
C CYS A 125 -0.05 -5.31 0.78
N GLN A 126 0.39 -6.30 0.00
CA GLN A 126 0.52 -6.23 -1.45
C GLN A 126 -0.32 -7.34 -2.10
N ARG A 127 -0.94 -7.00 -3.22
CA ARG A 127 -1.77 -7.91 -4.00
C ARG A 127 -1.39 -7.84 -5.47
N GLU A 128 -1.14 -8.99 -6.06
CA GLU A 128 -0.82 -9.16 -7.48
C GLU A 128 -1.56 -10.39 -8.00
N ALA A 129 -2.08 -10.33 -9.23
CA ALA A 129 -2.84 -11.43 -9.85
C ALA A 129 -3.97 -12.03 -8.96
N GLY A 130 -4.57 -11.20 -8.10
CA GLY A 130 -5.65 -11.63 -7.20
C GLY A 130 -5.19 -12.30 -5.90
N GLU A 131 -3.89 -12.45 -5.67
CA GLU A 131 -3.32 -13.11 -4.48
C GLU A 131 -2.51 -12.13 -3.61
N CYS A 132 -2.46 -12.40 -2.30
CA CYS A 132 -1.60 -11.66 -1.38
C CYS A 132 -0.14 -12.07 -1.60
N THR A 133 0.68 -11.18 -2.12
CA THR A 133 2.10 -11.45 -2.43
C THR A 133 3.06 -10.92 -1.39
N GLY A 134 2.61 -10.00 -0.52
CA GLY A 134 3.42 -9.43 0.54
C GLY A 134 2.58 -8.87 1.67
N ALA A 135 3.11 -8.94 2.89
CA ALA A 135 2.49 -8.36 4.07
C ALA A 135 3.58 -8.06 5.11
N SER A 136 3.57 -6.86 5.67
CA SER A 136 4.57 -6.43 6.64
C SER A 136 3.99 -5.49 7.70
N TRP A 137 4.68 -5.44 8.84
CA TRP A 137 4.53 -4.37 9.81
C TRP A 137 5.87 -3.67 10.06
N GLU A 138 5.88 -2.35 10.03
CA GLU A 138 6.96 -1.54 10.57
C GLU A 138 6.51 -0.89 11.89
N PHE A 139 7.32 -1.02 12.92
CA PHE A 139 7.09 -0.43 14.24
C PHE A 139 8.21 0.55 14.58
N SER A 140 7.86 1.69 15.17
CA SER A 140 8.80 2.66 15.73
C SER A 140 8.36 3.06 17.13
N ILE A 141 9.16 2.77 18.15
CA ILE A 141 8.95 3.25 19.53
C ILE A 141 10.17 4.07 19.92
N ASP A 142 9.96 5.30 20.37
CA ASP A 142 11.03 6.24 20.74
C ASP A 142 12.13 6.32 19.66
N GLU A 143 11.71 6.40 18.39
CA GLU A 143 12.56 6.44 17.18
C GLU A 143 13.35 5.15 16.91
N GLN A 144 13.17 4.09 17.69
CA GLN A 144 13.76 2.78 17.47
C GLN A 144 12.85 1.94 16.58
N ARG A 145 13.31 1.59 15.37
CA ARG A 145 12.53 0.90 14.37
C ARG A 145 12.82 -0.59 14.26
N ALA A 146 11.78 -1.33 13.89
CA ALA A 146 11.88 -2.71 13.46
C ALA A 146 10.80 -3.03 12.43
N LEU A 147 11.11 -4.01 11.58
CA LEU A 147 10.23 -4.49 10.52
C LEU A 147 9.97 -5.98 10.73
N ILE A 148 8.73 -6.41 10.53
CA ILE A 148 8.38 -7.83 10.43
C ILE A 148 7.74 -8.11 9.08
N ASP A 149 8.29 -9.10 8.39
CA ASP A 149 7.65 -9.70 7.24
C ASP A 149 6.64 -10.75 7.75
N MET A 150 5.36 -10.53 7.51
CA MET A 150 4.29 -11.39 8.04
C MET A 150 4.13 -12.68 7.23
N MET A 151 4.61 -12.70 5.99
CA MET A 151 4.56 -13.88 5.13
C MET A 151 5.53 -14.95 5.64
N THR A 152 6.71 -14.52 6.07
CA THR A 152 7.81 -15.38 6.53
C THR A 152 7.99 -15.38 8.04
N MET A 153 7.34 -14.46 8.76
CA MET A 153 7.54 -14.17 10.18
C MET A 153 8.98 -13.75 10.53
N ASN A 154 9.69 -13.17 9.56
CA ASN A 154 11.05 -12.71 9.74
C ASN A 154 11.08 -11.32 10.40
N TRP A 155 11.68 -11.23 11.58
CA TRP A 155 11.89 -9.98 12.31
C TRP A 155 13.25 -9.37 11.99
N THR A 156 13.24 -8.13 11.50
CA THR A 156 14.43 -7.34 11.20
C THR A 156 14.49 -6.15 12.16
N VAL A 157 15.53 -6.13 13.00
CA VAL A 157 15.82 -4.98 13.87
C VAL A 157 16.56 -3.95 13.02
N ILE A 158 15.98 -2.77 12.83
CA ILE A 158 16.63 -1.65 12.14
C ILE A 158 17.50 -0.91 13.16
N ASP A 159 16.93 -0.58 14.32
CA ASP A 159 17.62 0.14 15.39
C ASP A 159 17.84 -0.77 16.61
N PRO A 160 19.06 -0.84 17.20
CA PRO A 160 19.37 -1.77 18.29
C PRO A 160 18.45 -1.69 19.53
N GLY A 161 17.85 -0.52 19.78
CA GLY A 161 16.92 -0.31 20.89
C GLY A 161 15.55 -0.97 20.67
N ALA A 162 15.21 -1.38 19.45
CA ALA A 162 13.94 -2.05 19.13
C ALA A 162 13.92 -3.54 19.50
N ARG A 163 15.02 -4.12 20.01
CA ARG A 163 15.09 -5.55 20.35
C ARG A 163 14.05 -6.00 21.38
N GLY A 164 13.76 -5.17 22.39
CA GLY A 164 12.76 -5.48 23.42
C GLY A 164 11.31 -5.41 22.93
N ILE A 165 11.07 -4.80 21.77
CA ILE A 165 9.74 -4.68 21.18
C ILE A 165 9.27 -6.03 20.62
N LYS A 166 10.21 -6.81 20.04
CA LYS A 166 9.90 -8.12 19.44
C LYS A 166 9.17 -9.03 20.42
N SER A 167 9.64 -9.15 21.66
CA SER A 167 9.05 -10.07 22.64
C SER A 167 7.63 -9.69 23.03
N GLU A 168 7.28 -8.41 23.01
CA GLU A 168 5.94 -7.96 23.39
C GLU A 168 4.96 -8.05 22.20
N LEU A 169 5.44 -7.88 20.95
CA LEU A 169 4.59 -7.92 19.75
C LEU A 169 4.48 -9.31 19.10
N VAL A 170 5.56 -10.09 19.11
CA VAL A 170 5.70 -11.32 18.31
C VAL A 170 5.70 -12.57 19.17
N ASP A 171 6.30 -12.52 20.36
CA ASP A 171 6.30 -13.69 21.26
C ASP A 171 4.95 -13.83 22.01
N ASN A 172 4.10 -12.79 21.97
CA ASN A 172 2.70 -12.88 22.39
C ASN A 172 1.88 -13.58 21.29
N SER A 173 1.44 -14.82 21.56
CA SER A 173 0.73 -15.66 20.59
C SER A 173 -0.55 -15.02 20.05
N ASP A 174 -1.32 -14.36 20.90
CA ASP A 174 -2.64 -13.83 20.55
C ASP A 174 -2.50 -12.61 19.62
N LEU A 175 -1.56 -11.71 19.96
CA LEU A 175 -1.29 -10.53 19.15
C LEU A 175 -0.60 -10.89 17.82
N ALA A 176 0.29 -11.88 17.84
CA ALA A 176 0.94 -12.38 16.63
C ALA A 176 -0.08 -13.03 15.66
N GLU A 177 -1.06 -13.77 16.19
CA GLU A 177 -2.15 -14.34 15.39
C GLU A 177 -3.04 -13.25 14.79
N ASP A 178 -3.43 -12.25 15.59
CA ASP A 178 -4.22 -11.11 15.13
C ASP A 178 -3.50 -10.32 14.03
N PHE A 179 -2.21 -10.00 14.21
CA PHE A 179 -1.41 -9.37 13.16
C PHE A 179 -1.35 -10.22 11.91
N LYS A 180 -1.15 -11.54 12.03
CA LYS A 180 -1.11 -12.43 10.86
C LYS A 180 -2.42 -12.41 10.09
N ARG A 181 -3.55 -12.58 10.81
CA ARG A 181 -4.90 -12.57 10.24
C ARG A 181 -5.19 -11.26 9.52
N ILE A 182 -4.90 -10.13 10.17
CA ILE A 182 -5.14 -8.80 9.61
C ILE A 182 -4.25 -8.57 8.38
N SER A 183 -2.97 -8.94 8.45
CA SER A 183 -2.01 -8.58 7.39
C SER A 183 -2.17 -9.40 6.12
N ILE A 184 -2.29 -10.72 6.25
CA ILE A 184 -2.35 -11.63 5.09
C ILE A 184 -3.80 -11.80 4.60
N GLY A 185 -4.75 -11.83 5.55
CA GLY A 185 -6.17 -12.03 5.27
C GLY A 185 -6.88 -10.71 4.99
N ASP A 186 -7.24 -10.00 6.06
CA ASP A 186 -8.20 -8.89 6.00
C ASP A 186 -7.69 -7.75 5.10
N CYS A 187 -6.43 -7.33 5.26
CA CYS A 187 -5.81 -6.27 4.47
C CYS A 187 -5.88 -6.56 2.97
N SER A 188 -5.52 -7.78 2.57
CA SER A 188 -5.60 -8.17 1.16
C SER A 188 -7.05 -8.10 0.67
N GLN A 189 -8.02 -8.61 1.43
CA GLN A 189 -9.44 -8.57 1.05
C GLN A 189 -9.99 -7.14 0.95
N TRP A 190 -9.61 -6.24 1.86
CA TRP A 190 -9.98 -4.83 1.77
C TRP A 190 -9.41 -4.18 0.51
N LEU A 191 -8.13 -4.44 0.22
CA LEU A 191 -7.48 -3.94 -0.99
C LEU A 191 -8.23 -4.41 -2.25
N LYS A 192 -8.60 -5.69 -2.34
CA LYS A 192 -9.44 -6.18 -3.45
C LYS A 192 -10.75 -5.43 -3.54
N GLY A 193 -11.46 -5.24 -2.42
CA GLY A 193 -12.70 -4.47 -2.39
C GLY A 193 -12.52 -3.05 -2.90
N PHE A 194 -11.43 -2.36 -2.52
CA PHE A 194 -11.16 -1.01 -3.01
C PHE A 194 -10.82 -0.97 -4.50
N LEU A 195 -10.03 -1.93 -5.01
CA LEU A 195 -9.68 -2.02 -6.42
C LEU A 195 -10.90 -2.26 -7.31
N GLU A 196 -11.85 -3.11 -6.88
CA GLU A 196 -13.11 -3.36 -7.60
C GLU A 196 -13.96 -2.08 -7.79
N HIS A 197 -13.81 -1.08 -6.91
CA HIS A 197 -14.47 0.22 -7.02
C HIS A 197 -13.64 1.25 -7.79
N TRP A 198 -12.32 1.14 -7.74
CA TRP A 198 -11.38 2.04 -8.41
C TRP A 198 -11.28 1.76 -9.91
N GLU A 199 -11.17 0.49 -10.32
CA GLU A 199 -11.14 0.08 -11.74
C GLU A 199 -12.38 0.57 -12.49
N LYS A 200 -13.56 0.48 -11.86
CA LYS A 200 -14.82 1.01 -12.39
C LYS A 200 -14.83 2.54 -12.57
N MET A 201 -13.95 3.28 -11.90
CA MET A 201 -13.78 4.72 -12.15
C MET A 201 -12.83 5.02 -13.31
N LEU A 202 -11.87 4.12 -13.56
CA LEU A 202 -10.93 4.25 -14.67
C LEU A 202 -11.52 3.76 -16.00
N GLU A 203 -12.58 2.96 -15.97
CA GLU A 203 -13.35 2.62 -17.16
C GLU A 203 -14.02 3.88 -17.76
N PRO A 204 -13.72 4.25 -19.02
CA PRO A 204 -14.39 5.34 -19.68
C PRO A 204 -15.89 5.06 -19.75
N THR A 205 -16.71 5.94 -19.19
CA THR A 205 -18.15 5.88 -19.39
C THR A 205 -18.43 6.14 -20.87
N VAL A 206 -18.70 5.08 -21.64
CA VAL A 206 -19.16 5.19 -23.03
C VAL A 206 -20.56 5.76 -22.98
N ILE A 207 -20.70 7.08 -23.19
CA ILE A 207 -21.99 7.73 -23.40
C ILE A 207 -22.55 7.18 -24.72
N PRO A 208 -23.79 6.64 -24.77
CA PRO A 208 -24.41 6.27 -26.03
C PRO A 208 -24.76 7.55 -26.80
N ASP A 209 -23.94 7.91 -27.79
CA ASP A 209 -24.25 8.98 -28.71
C ASP A 209 -25.46 8.59 -29.56
N ALA A 210 -26.60 9.19 -29.26
CA ALA A 210 -27.79 9.14 -30.10
C ALA A 210 -27.66 10.19 -31.21
N SER A 211 -27.04 9.84 -32.34
CA SER A 211 -27.40 10.46 -33.63
C SER A 211 -27.05 9.55 -34.82
N LYS A 212 -28.05 9.29 -35.66
CA LYS A 212 -27.95 8.55 -36.91
C LYS A 212 -27.45 9.46 -38.03
N SER A 213 -26.46 9.03 -38.80
CA SER A 213 -26.47 8.93 -40.29
C SER A 213 -25.04 8.74 -40.86
N SER A 214 -24.87 7.73 -41.73
CA SER A 214 -23.64 7.36 -42.46
C SER A 214 -23.60 8.04 -43.87
N PRO A 215 -22.63 7.79 -44.78
CA PRO A 215 -21.37 7.03 -44.69
C PRO A 215 -20.11 7.67 -45.37
N SER A 216 -18.97 6.99 -45.17
CA SER A 216 -17.75 6.91 -46.00
C SER A 216 -16.61 7.92 -45.79
N THR A 217 -15.47 7.42 -45.30
CA THR A 217 -14.16 7.39 -45.99
C THR A 217 -13.15 6.59 -45.15
N SER A 218 -12.52 5.61 -45.80
CA SER A 218 -11.42 4.68 -45.44
C SER A 218 -10.81 4.65 -44.03
N PRO A 219 -10.52 3.47 -43.45
CA PRO A 219 -9.74 3.38 -42.22
C PRO A 219 -8.26 3.61 -42.54
N ILE A 220 -7.68 4.66 -41.98
CA ILE A 220 -6.23 4.71 -41.76
C ILE A 220 -5.93 3.57 -40.78
N THR A 221 -5.21 2.58 -41.29
CA THR A 221 -4.71 1.41 -40.59
C THR A 221 -4.02 1.86 -39.31
N ARG A 222 -4.72 1.72 -38.17
CA ARG A 222 -4.13 1.85 -36.84
C ARG A 222 -3.15 0.68 -36.70
N ILE A 223 -1.90 0.93 -37.01
CA ILE A 223 -0.79 0.00 -36.77
C ILE A 223 -0.86 -0.38 -35.30
N HIS A 224 -1.20 -1.63 -35.04
CA HIS A 224 -1.21 -2.21 -33.71
C HIS A 224 0.18 -1.98 -33.09
N PRO A 225 0.31 -1.39 -31.89
CA PRO A 225 1.61 -1.21 -31.24
C PRO A 225 2.38 -2.54 -31.11
N MET A 226 1.67 -3.67 -31.07
CA MET A 226 2.25 -5.03 -31.18
C MET A 226 3.07 -5.27 -32.47
N ILE A 227 2.62 -4.78 -33.63
CA ILE A 227 3.32 -4.98 -34.91
C ILE A 227 4.62 -4.16 -34.95
N PHE A 228 4.59 -2.95 -34.39
CA PHE A 228 5.79 -2.11 -34.26
C PHE A 228 6.79 -2.75 -33.29
N MET A 229 6.32 -3.30 -32.16
CA MET A 229 7.16 -4.02 -31.20
C MET A 229 7.82 -5.27 -31.80
N CYS A 230 7.09 -6.06 -32.61
CA CYS A 230 7.66 -7.21 -33.30
C CYS A 230 8.72 -6.80 -34.35
N SER A 231 8.51 -5.70 -35.07
CA SER A 231 9.50 -5.22 -36.06
C SER A 231 10.81 -4.77 -35.42
N VAL A 232 10.74 -4.15 -34.23
CA VAL A 232 11.92 -3.72 -33.46
C VAL A 232 12.68 -4.92 -32.88
N LEU A 233 11.98 -5.93 -32.36
CA LEU A 233 12.59 -7.17 -31.86
C LEU A 233 13.31 -7.95 -32.97
N MET A 234 12.73 -8.01 -34.18
CA MET A 234 13.35 -8.67 -35.33
C MET A 234 14.62 -7.94 -35.82
N THR A 235 14.66 -6.60 -35.78
CA THR A 235 15.88 -5.85 -36.13
C THR A 235 17.01 -6.04 -35.12
N VAL A 236 16.70 -6.14 -33.83
CA VAL A 236 17.69 -6.40 -32.77
C VAL A 236 18.29 -7.81 -32.89
N TRP A 237 17.48 -8.81 -33.27
CA TRP A 237 17.94 -10.19 -33.47
C TRP A 237 18.82 -10.35 -34.72
N LEU A 238 18.65 -9.51 -35.75
CA LEU A 238 19.45 -9.55 -36.98
C LEU A 238 20.83 -8.90 -36.86
N GLN A 239 21.11 -8.20 -35.76
CA GLN A 239 22.38 -7.49 -35.49
C GLN A 239 23.20 -8.12 -34.36
N MET A 240 22.81 -9.32 -33.89
CA MET A 240 23.61 -10.19 -33.01
C MET A 240 24.25 -11.33 -33.80
#